data_AF-A0A1I3YNW4-F1
#
_entry.id   AF-A0A1I3YNW4-F1
#
_cell.length_a   1.000
_cell.length_b   1.000
_cell.length_c   1.000
_cell.angle_alpha   90.00
_cell.angle_beta   90.00
_cell.angle_gamma   90.00
#
_symmetry.space_group_name_H-M   'P 1'
#
loop_
_entity.id
_entity.type
_entity.pdbx_description
1 polymer ?
#
loop_
_entity_poly.entity_id
_entity_poly.type
_entity_poly.pdbx_seq_one_letter_code
_entity_poly.pdbx_strand_id
1 'polypeptide(L)'
;MRSEIGQNVWRDANWVPFNPSSFAIKTSLLNVLLTVPFGFGIPFIAKVNLKKIVLSGFLFSLLLEGMQLLTALAIGFTFRYIDVNDLIFNTMGAVLGYGLFKLFMIVFKKLINKFEVSMNPFLTYIYETE
;
A
#
# COMPACT_ATOMS: atom_id res chain seq x y z
N MET A 1 -7.01 32.32 24.01
CA MET A 1 -7.71 31.13 23.51
C MET A 1 -7.22 30.80 22.10
N ARG A 2 -5.96 30.32 21.95
CA ARG A 2 -5.31 30.09 20.63
C ARG A 2 -4.16 29.07 20.68
N SER A 3 -4.21 28.02 21.49
CA SER A 3 -3.06 27.09 21.63
C SER A 3 -3.36 25.59 21.67
N GLU A 4 -4.56 25.13 21.30
CA GLU A 4 -4.91 23.69 21.37
C GLU A 4 -4.88 22.96 20.03
N ILE A 5 -4.66 23.67 18.91
CA ILE A 5 -4.62 23.03 17.59
C ILE A 5 -3.30 22.25 17.46
N GLY A 6 -3.39 20.91 17.52
CA GLY A 6 -2.28 20.00 17.24
C GLY A 6 -1.45 19.53 18.43
N GLN A 7 -1.74 19.93 19.68
CA GLN A 7 -0.95 19.48 20.84
C GLN A 7 -0.98 17.96 21.07
N ASN A 8 -2.13 17.33 20.84
CA ASN A 8 -2.28 15.87 20.97
C ASN A 8 -1.52 15.11 19.87
N VAL A 9 -1.30 15.73 18.70
CA VAL A 9 -0.61 15.11 17.56
C VAL A 9 0.87 14.88 17.89
N TRP A 10 1.52 15.86 18.49
CA TRP A 10 2.94 15.76 18.85
C TRP A 10 3.18 14.86 20.06
N ARG A 11 2.29 14.92 21.06
CA ARG A 11 2.42 14.14 22.30
C ARG A 11 2.25 12.65 22.06
N ASP A 12 1.36 12.28 21.14
CA ASP A 12 0.96 10.90 20.96
C ASP A 12 1.55 10.25 19.68
N ALA A 13 2.43 10.95 18.94
CA ALA A 13 3.16 10.37 17.82
C ALA A 13 4.06 9.21 18.29
N ASN A 14 3.84 8.01 17.75
CA ASN A 14 4.61 6.83 18.11
C ASN A 14 5.79 6.66 17.14
N TRP A 15 7.00 6.86 17.66
CA TRP A 15 8.25 6.69 16.91
C TRP A 15 8.91 5.33 17.16
N VAL A 16 8.36 4.52 18.07
CA VAL A 16 8.94 3.24 18.46
C VAL A 16 8.41 2.13 17.53
N PRO A 17 9.30 1.46 16.77
CA PRO A 17 8.88 0.38 15.91
C PRO A 17 8.46 -0.86 16.73
N PHE A 18 7.44 -1.57 16.24
CA PHE A 18 6.94 -2.85 16.78
C PHE A 18 6.29 -2.81 18.19
N ASN A 19 5.29 -1.94 18.39
CA ASN A 19 4.46 -2.01 19.60
C ASN A 19 3.54 -3.26 19.56
N PRO A 20 3.65 -4.22 20.50
CA PRO A 20 2.94 -5.49 20.45
C PRO A 20 1.48 -5.43 20.94
N SER A 21 0.92 -4.23 21.18
CA SER A 21 -0.47 -4.10 21.58
C SER A 21 -1.42 -4.70 20.53
N SER A 22 -2.49 -5.40 20.95
CA SER A 22 -3.44 -6.03 20.03
C SER A 22 -4.11 -5.02 19.08
N PHE A 23 -4.24 -3.77 19.53
CA PHE A 23 -4.71 -2.67 18.69
C PHE A 23 -3.73 -2.38 17.54
N ALA A 24 -2.43 -2.25 17.83
CA ALA A 24 -1.39 -2.01 16.84
C ALA A 24 -1.28 -3.15 15.80
N ILE A 25 -1.47 -4.40 16.22
CA ILE A 25 -1.47 -5.55 15.29
C ILE A 25 -2.64 -5.46 14.30
N LYS A 26 -3.86 -5.16 14.81
CA LYS A 26 -5.04 -5.03 13.94
C LYS A 26 -4.89 -3.87 12.95
N THR A 27 -4.37 -2.73 13.39
CA THR A 27 -4.15 -1.58 12.50
C THR A 27 -3.10 -1.88 11.43
N SER A 28 -1.99 -2.52 11.84
CA SER A 28 -0.93 -2.97 10.93
C SER A 28 -1.45 -3.89 9.83
N LEU A 29 -2.28 -4.88 10.18
CA LEU A 29 -2.89 -5.78 9.19
C LEU A 29 -3.81 -5.04 8.21
N LEU A 30 -4.60 -4.08 8.69
CA LEU A 30 -5.48 -3.28 7.83
C LEU A 30 -4.66 -2.40 6.85
N ASN A 31 -3.53 -1.86 7.30
CA ASN A 31 -2.63 -1.06 6.47
C ASN A 31 -1.97 -1.93 5.36
N VAL A 32 -1.56 -3.15 5.69
CA VAL A 32 -1.14 -4.15 4.68
C VAL A 32 -2.26 -4.38 3.67
N LEU A 33 -3.47 -4.71 4.12
CA LEU A 33 -4.60 -5.03 3.24
C LEU A 33 -4.99 -3.85 2.33
N LEU A 34 -4.91 -2.62 2.83
CA LEU A 34 -5.22 -1.41 2.08
C LEU A 34 -4.33 -1.23 0.84
N THR A 35 -3.07 -1.64 0.92
CA THR A 35 -2.05 -1.40 -0.12
C THR A 35 -1.85 -2.59 -1.06
N VAL A 36 -2.46 -3.73 -0.77
CA VAL A 36 -2.47 -4.91 -1.66
C VAL A 36 -3.07 -4.60 -3.05
N PRO A 37 -4.25 -3.96 -3.18
CA PRO A 37 -4.81 -3.62 -4.50
C PRO A 37 -3.89 -2.70 -5.32
N PHE A 38 -3.18 -1.79 -4.66
CA PHE A 38 -2.20 -0.91 -5.31
C PHE A 38 -1.02 -1.72 -5.88
N GLY A 39 -0.41 -2.57 -5.06
CA GLY A 39 0.70 -3.44 -5.49
C GLY A 39 0.33 -4.42 -6.60
N PHE A 40 -0.91 -4.94 -6.56
CA PHE A 40 -1.46 -5.81 -7.59
C PHE A 40 -1.77 -5.04 -8.89
N GLY A 41 -2.25 -3.79 -8.76
CA GLY A 41 -2.74 -2.98 -9.87
C GLY A 41 -1.66 -2.33 -10.73
N ILE A 42 -0.53 -1.91 -10.14
CA ILE A 42 0.51 -1.17 -10.88
C ILE A 42 1.01 -1.91 -12.14
N PRO A 43 1.30 -3.22 -12.11
CA PRO A 43 1.77 -3.94 -13.30
C PRO A 43 0.83 -3.89 -14.51
N PHE A 44 -0.47 -3.64 -14.30
CA PHE A 44 -1.43 -3.49 -15.41
C PHE A 44 -1.29 -2.15 -16.16
N ILE A 45 -0.61 -1.17 -15.56
CA ILE A 45 -0.49 0.19 -16.09
C ILE A 45 0.96 0.51 -16.46
N ALA A 46 1.93 -0.05 -15.73
CA ALA A 46 3.35 0.20 -15.94
C ALA A 46 4.20 -1.06 -15.78
N LYS A 47 5.24 -1.19 -16.61
CA LYS A 47 6.27 -2.24 -16.45
C LYS A 47 7.11 -1.93 -15.22
N VAL A 48 6.87 -2.71 -14.16
CA VAL A 48 7.52 -2.57 -12.86
C VAL A 48 8.29 -3.82 -12.47
N ASN A 49 9.34 -3.62 -11.69
CA ASN A 49 10.09 -4.68 -11.03
C ASN A 49 9.93 -4.52 -9.50
N LEU A 50 10.44 -5.49 -8.74
CA LEU A 50 10.34 -5.46 -7.28
C LEU A 50 10.88 -4.16 -6.66
N LYS A 51 11.98 -3.59 -7.18
CA LYS A 51 12.53 -2.32 -6.68
C LYS A 51 11.55 -1.16 -6.89
N LYS A 52 10.92 -1.08 -8.07
CA LYS A 52 9.89 -0.07 -8.35
C LYS A 52 8.64 -0.27 -7.50
N ILE A 53 8.24 -1.53 -7.21
CA ILE A 53 7.12 -1.83 -6.31
C ILE A 53 7.44 -1.38 -4.88
N VAL A 54 8.62 -1.69 -4.36
CA VAL A 54 9.03 -1.26 -3.02
C VAL A 54 9.08 0.26 -2.94
N LEU A 55 9.69 0.93 -3.93
CA LEU A 55 9.77 2.39 -3.96
C LEU A 55 8.39 3.05 -4.09
N SER A 56 7.56 2.57 -5.00
CA SER A 56 6.19 3.10 -5.18
C SER A 56 5.30 2.81 -3.98
N GLY A 57 5.40 1.63 -3.36
CA GLY A 57 4.72 1.29 -2.11
C GLY A 57 5.15 2.19 -0.95
N PHE A 58 6.45 2.47 -0.83
CA PHE A 58 6.98 3.41 0.16
C PHE A 58 6.49 4.84 -0.06
N LEU A 59 6.56 5.34 -1.30
CA LEU A 59 6.05 6.69 -1.64
C LEU A 59 4.54 6.79 -1.46
N PHE A 60 3.79 5.76 -1.84
CA PHE A 60 2.35 5.70 -1.62
C PHE A 60 2.03 5.69 -0.13
N SER A 61 2.81 4.96 0.67
CA SER A 61 2.63 5.00 2.12
C SER A 61 2.96 6.36 2.72
N LEU A 62 4.02 7.04 2.27
CA LEU A 62 4.33 8.40 2.70
C LEU A 62 3.18 9.36 2.38
N LEU A 63 2.55 9.18 1.22
CA LEU A 63 1.36 9.95 0.85
C LEU A 63 0.18 9.65 1.79
N LEU A 64 -0.08 8.38 2.12
CA LEU A 64 -1.16 7.99 3.03
C LEU A 64 -0.97 8.59 4.43
N GLU A 65 0.21 8.44 5.02
CA GLU A 65 0.56 9.03 6.31
C GLU A 65 0.49 10.57 6.26
N GLY A 66 1.00 11.18 5.19
CA GLY A 66 0.91 12.62 4.97
C GLY A 66 -0.54 13.12 4.90
N MET A 67 -1.41 12.40 4.19
CA MET A 67 -2.84 12.73 4.12
C MET A 67 -3.54 12.56 5.48
N GLN A 68 -3.20 11.52 6.25
CA GLN A 68 -3.71 11.35 7.62
C GLN A 68 -3.28 12.49 8.53
N LEU A 69 -2.01 12.92 8.46
CA LEU A 69 -1.51 14.07 9.20
C LEU A 69 -2.24 15.37 8.80
N LEU A 70 -2.36 15.65 7.51
CA LEU A 70 -3.06 16.85 7.03
C LEU A 70 -4.51 16.86 7.48
N THR A 71 -5.17 15.70 7.44
CA THR A 71 -6.56 15.54 7.93
C THR A 71 -6.64 15.78 9.44
N ALA A 72 -5.69 15.24 10.22
CA ALA A 72 -5.61 15.48 11.66
C ALA A 72 -5.39 16.96 12.00
N LEU A 73 -4.53 17.65 11.27
CA LEU A 73 -4.28 19.08 11.44
C LEU A 73 -5.50 19.94 11.04
N ALA A 74 -6.21 19.57 9.98
CA ALA A 74 -7.39 20.28 9.50
C ALA A 74 -8.59 20.13 10.45
N ILE A 75 -8.77 18.95 11.04
CA ILE A 75 -9.90 18.64 11.94
C ILE A 75 -9.57 19.02 13.40
N GLY A 76 -8.29 19.19 13.74
CA GLY A 76 -7.82 19.53 15.10
C GLY A 76 -7.88 18.36 16.09
N PHE A 77 -8.32 17.18 15.64
CA PHE A 77 -8.40 15.95 16.40
C PHE A 77 -7.89 14.80 15.54
N THR A 78 -7.04 13.94 16.09
CA THR A 78 -6.62 12.71 15.42
C THR A 78 -7.15 11.49 16.16
N PHE A 79 -7.77 10.57 15.42
CA PHE A 79 -8.15 9.26 15.93
C PHE A 79 -6.99 8.24 15.86
N ARG A 80 -5.87 8.60 15.20
CA ARG A 80 -4.72 7.72 14.97
C ARG A 80 -3.39 8.44 15.08
N TYR A 81 -2.43 7.74 15.64
CA TYR A 81 -1.05 8.16 15.72
C TYR A 81 -0.38 7.98 14.36
N ILE A 82 0.45 8.93 13.93
CA ILE A 82 1.39 8.67 12.84
C ILE A 82 2.34 7.60 13.38
N ASP A 83 2.35 6.45 12.73
CA ASP A 83 3.18 5.32 13.14
C ASP A 83 4.11 4.94 11.98
N VAL A 84 5.42 4.98 12.22
CA VAL A 84 6.42 4.55 11.24
C VAL A 84 6.23 3.08 10.85
N ASN A 85 5.63 2.27 11.74
CA ASN A 85 5.21 0.90 11.44
C ASN A 85 4.22 0.86 10.27
N ASP A 86 3.30 1.82 10.19
CA ASP A 86 2.30 1.87 9.11
C ASP A 86 2.98 2.05 7.75
N LEU A 87 4.10 2.79 7.72
CA LEU A 87 4.94 2.94 6.53
C LEU A 87 5.50 1.60 6.02
N ILE A 88 5.99 0.77 6.95
CA ILE A 88 6.55 -0.54 6.67
C ILE A 88 5.42 -1.48 6.23
N PHE A 89 4.32 -1.53 6.97
CA PHE A 89 3.18 -2.42 6.68
C PHE A 89 2.50 -2.11 5.35
N ASN A 90 2.32 -0.83 5.02
CA ASN A 90 1.83 -0.39 3.71
C ASN A 90 2.79 -0.76 2.58
N THR A 91 4.10 -0.62 2.79
CA THR A 91 5.08 -1.05 1.79
C THR A 91 5.05 -2.57 1.60
N MET A 92 4.91 -3.33 2.69
CA MET A 92 4.76 -4.79 2.65
C MET A 92 3.48 -5.21 1.92
N GLY A 93 2.36 -4.52 2.12
CA GLY A 93 1.12 -4.79 1.40
C GLY A 93 1.25 -4.57 -0.11
N ALA A 94 1.96 -3.53 -0.53
CA ALA A 94 2.29 -3.33 -1.95
C ALA A 94 3.15 -4.48 -2.52
N VAL A 95 4.16 -4.95 -1.77
CA VAL A 95 4.99 -6.10 -2.18
C VAL A 95 4.15 -7.38 -2.25
N LEU A 96 3.28 -7.62 -1.28
CA LEU A 96 2.36 -8.76 -1.26
C LEU A 96 1.40 -8.72 -2.45
N GLY A 97 0.81 -7.56 -2.76
CA GLY A 97 -0.05 -7.37 -3.93
C GLY A 97 0.65 -7.68 -5.24
N TYR A 98 1.90 -7.28 -5.39
CA TYR A 98 2.72 -7.64 -6.56
C TYR A 98 3.04 -9.13 -6.63
N GLY A 99 3.27 -9.78 -5.48
CA GLY A 99 3.38 -11.24 -5.40
C GLY A 99 2.11 -11.95 -5.88
N LEU A 100 0.94 -11.46 -5.47
CA LEU A 100 -0.36 -11.95 -5.95
C LEU A 100 -0.54 -11.72 -7.45
N PHE A 101 -0.06 -10.60 -7.99
CA PHE A 101 -0.05 -10.35 -9.43
C PHE A 101 0.77 -11.40 -10.18
N LYS A 102 1.97 -11.74 -9.71
CA LYS A 102 2.77 -12.81 -10.34
C LYS A 102 2.04 -14.16 -10.32
N LEU A 103 1.38 -14.50 -9.21
CA LEU A 103 0.58 -15.73 -9.14
C LEU A 103 -0.60 -15.69 -10.13
N PHE A 104 -1.30 -14.56 -10.21
CA PHE A 104 -2.35 -14.33 -11.20
C PHE A 104 -1.82 -14.52 -12.62
N MET A 105 -0.65 -13.99 -12.95
CA MET A 105 -0.04 -14.10 -14.28
C MET A 105 0.22 -15.55 -14.70
N ILE A 106 0.60 -16.42 -13.76
CA ILE A 106 0.79 -17.86 -14.05
C ILE A 106 -0.53 -18.50 -14.50
N VAL A 107 -1.63 -18.21 -13.79
CA VAL A 107 -2.96 -18.74 -14.11
C VAL A 107 -3.48 -18.10 -15.40
N PHE A 108 -3.35 -16.78 -15.53
CA PHE A 108 -3.77 -16.01 -16.70
C PHE A 108 -3.11 -16.52 -18.00
N LYS A 109 -1.78 -16.66 -18.03
CA LYS A 109 -1.05 -17.18 -19.20
C LYS A 109 -1.50 -18.60 -19.57
N LYS A 110 -1.72 -19.47 -18.58
CA LYS A 110 -2.25 -20.82 -18.80
C LYS A 110 -3.64 -20.80 -19.44
N LEU A 111 -4.53 -19.92 -18.98
CA LEU A 111 -5.90 -19.82 -19.51
C LEU A 111 -5.91 -19.26 -20.94
N ILE A 112 -5.15 -18.20 -21.20
CA ILE A 112 -5.03 -17.61 -22.55
C ILE A 112 -4.57 -18.67 -23.56
N ASN A 113 -3.54 -19.44 -23.22
CA ASN A 113 -3.01 -20.49 -24.09
C ASN A 113 -3.96 -21.69 -24.23
N LYS A 114 -4.70 -22.05 -23.16
CA LYS A 114 -5.63 -23.18 -23.18
C LYS A 114 -6.88 -22.91 -24.03
N PHE A 115 -7.36 -21.67 -24.04
CA PHE A 115 -8.60 -21.29 -24.71
C PHE A 115 -8.36 -20.53 -26.02
N GLU A 116 -7.12 -20.45 -26.49
CA GLU A 116 -6.73 -19.75 -27.73
C GLU A 116 -7.35 -18.35 -27.82
N VAL A 117 -7.33 -17.62 -26.69
CA VAL A 117 -8.01 -16.34 -26.57
C VAL A 117 -7.38 -15.32 -27.53
N SER A 118 -8.22 -14.62 -28.31
CA SER A 118 -7.76 -13.60 -29.25
C SER A 118 -7.04 -12.46 -28.51
N MET A 119 -5.80 -12.17 -28.92
CA MET A 119 -4.97 -11.15 -28.29
C MET A 119 -5.36 -9.75 -28.77
N ASN A 120 -5.84 -8.91 -27.85
CA ASN A 120 -5.99 -7.47 -28.06
C ASN A 120 -4.77 -6.73 -27.46
N PRO A 121 -4.56 -5.43 -27.79
CA PRO A 121 -3.37 -4.70 -27.34
C PRO A 121 -3.16 -4.71 -25.81
N PHE A 122 -4.24 -4.68 -25.04
CA PHE A 122 -4.19 -4.73 -23.58
C PHE A 122 -3.78 -6.13 -23.06
N LEU A 123 -4.38 -7.19 -23.60
CA LEU A 123 -4.01 -8.56 -23.26
C LEU A 123 -2.56 -8.87 -23.67
N THR A 124 -2.11 -8.37 -24.82
CA THR A 124 -0.71 -8.47 -25.26
C THR A 124 0.22 -7.78 -24.28
N TYR A 125 -0.10 -6.54 -23.89
CA TYR A 125 0.67 -5.82 -22.89
C TYR A 125 0.80 -6.59 -21.57
N ILE A 126 -0.31 -7.13 -21.04
CA ILE A 126 -0.30 -7.90 -19.80
C ILE A 126 0.50 -9.19 -19.99
N TYR A 127 0.29 -9.91 -21.09
CA TYR A 127 0.98 -11.17 -21.36
C TYR A 127 2.51 -11.00 -21.45
N GLU A 128 2.96 -9.87 -22.00
CA GLU A 128 4.37 -9.47 -22.07
C GLU A 128 4.90 -8.84 -20.78
N THR A 129 4.03 -8.53 -19.81
CA THR A 129 4.44 -8.03 -18.50
C THR A 129 4.91 -9.20 -17.66
N GLU A 130 6.24 -9.36 -17.65
CA GLU A 130 7.04 -10.41 -16.97
C GLU A 130 6.93 -11.82 -17.57
#